data_AF-A0A415H348-F1
#
_entry.id   AF-A0A415H348-F1
#
_cell.length_a   1.000
_cell.length_b   1.000
_cell.length_c   1.000
_cell.angle_alpha   90.00
_cell.angle_beta   90.00
_cell.angle_gamma   90.00
#
_symmetry.space_group_name_H-M   'P 1'
#
loop_
_entity.id
_entity.type
_entity.pdbx_description
1 polymer ?
#
loop_
_entity_poly.entity_id
_entity_poly.type
_entity_poly.pdbx_seq_one_letter_code
_entity_poly.pdbx_strand_id
1 'polypeptide(L)'
;MEKNRNFFLNQPFPAYKRGYELFSYSYLPKKITVFGLEKANQDIYNASFLDELLEKTVITKNFEEVVGRKIYKIYQGTCSFSEREKEVYRIAVKEFDKIRRKYFAAYGNARKDSMFRILQQLLLLLKICADPSLAYEYDSNEVPTKVKKAIRLLQMWKYEKVAIGVRRIEVADSYYRYLKQAFPERQIFYITGDKVPCKQRQRIVEKLRKTENGILLSTQQSLSESMNIDDVDKIILPELHYNHAAMEQYYFRFIRYTSRNFKQVVFLIYENSIEVTC
;
A
#
# COMPACT_ATOMS: atom_id res chain seq x y z
N MET A 1 10.14 39.75 5.38
CA MET A 1 8.85 39.05 5.47
C MET A 1 7.83 40.04 5.99
N GLU A 2 6.92 40.51 5.14
CA GLU A 2 5.79 41.32 5.61
C GLU A 2 4.98 40.50 6.60
N LYS A 3 4.84 41.01 7.84
CA LYS A 3 3.88 40.48 8.81
C LYS A 3 2.49 40.75 8.24
N ASN A 4 1.94 39.80 7.49
CA ASN A 4 0.52 39.81 7.14
C ASN A 4 -0.27 39.88 8.44
N ARG A 5 -0.90 41.03 8.72
CA ARG A 5 -1.78 41.20 9.88
C ARG A 5 -2.96 40.25 9.71
N ASN A 6 -3.16 39.35 10.67
CA ASN A 6 -4.37 38.53 10.71
C ASN A 6 -5.55 39.40 11.16
N PHE A 7 -6.29 39.94 10.19
CA PHE A 7 -7.48 40.77 10.45
C PHE A 7 -8.66 40.00 11.07
N PHE A 8 -8.58 38.67 11.16
CA PHE A 8 -9.63 37.78 11.70
C PHE A 8 -9.26 37.21 13.08
N LEU A 9 -8.35 37.85 13.81
CA LEU A 9 -8.01 37.45 15.17
C LEU A 9 -9.26 37.49 16.05
N ASN A 10 -9.55 36.40 16.76
CA ASN A 10 -10.75 36.20 17.61
C ASN A 10 -12.10 36.36 16.88
N GLN A 11 -12.13 36.22 15.56
CA GLN A 11 -13.36 36.17 14.78
C GLN A 11 -13.60 34.75 14.24
N PRO A 12 -14.86 34.38 13.94
CA PRO A 12 -15.15 33.13 13.24
C PRO A 12 -14.38 33.05 11.92
N PHE A 13 -13.96 31.84 11.52
CA PHE A 13 -13.33 31.64 10.23
C PHE A 13 -14.28 32.09 9.11
N PRO A 14 -13.83 32.95 8.17
CA PRO A 14 -14.67 33.41 7.07
C PRO A 14 -15.04 32.26 6.14
N ALA A 15 -16.11 32.38 5.36
CA ALA A 15 -16.54 31.29 4.48
C ALA A 15 -15.49 30.94 3.39
N TYR A 16 -15.60 29.72 2.86
CA TYR A 16 -14.86 29.22 1.70
C TYR A 16 -13.34 29.16 1.89
N LYS A 17 -12.59 29.34 0.80
CA LYS A 17 -11.13 29.17 0.73
C LYS A 17 -10.38 29.99 1.79
N ARG A 18 -10.86 31.21 2.08
CA ARG A 18 -10.21 32.12 3.03
C ARG A 18 -10.28 31.60 4.46
N GLY A 19 -11.41 31.05 4.89
CA GLY A 19 -11.51 30.40 6.20
C GLY A 19 -10.72 29.12 6.26
N TYR A 20 -10.78 28.31 5.21
CA TYR A 20 -10.00 27.08 5.13
C TYR A 20 -8.49 27.32 5.26
N GLU A 21 -7.97 28.37 4.61
CA GLU A 21 -6.57 28.78 4.73
C GLU A 21 -6.23 29.21 6.18
N LEU A 22 -7.04 30.08 6.78
CA LEU A 22 -6.83 30.53 8.17
C LEU A 22 -6.94 29.39 9.18
N PHE A 23 -7.88 28.48 9.00
CA PHE A 23 -8.01 27.26 9.78
C PHE A 23 -6.76 26.40 9.63
N SER A 24 -6.33 26.14 8.39
CA SER A 24 -5.13 25.36 8.11
C SER A 24 -3.88 25.99 8.74
N TYR A 25 -3.72 27.31 8.71
CA TYR A 25 -2.59 27.98 9.38
C TYR A 25 -2.65 27.86 10.91
N SER A 26 -3.84 27.77 11.50
CA SER A 26 -4.04 27.73 12.95
C SER A 26 -3.80 26.33 13.54
N TYR A 27 -4.04 25.26 12.77
CA TYR A 27 -3.97 23.88 13.24
C TYR A 27 -2.93 23.02 12.51
N LEU A 28 -2.64 23.31 11.23
CA LEU A 28 -1.76 22.51 10.37
C LEU A 28 -0.83 23.40 9.51
N PRO A 29 0.06 24.20 10.13
CA PRO A 29 0.91 25.11 9.39
C PRO A 29 1.83 24.34 8.44
N LYS A 30 1.90 24.78 7.19
CA LYS A 30 2.80 24.20 6.19
C LYS A 30 4.18 24.85 6.30
N LYS A 31 5.22 24.03 6.28
CA LYS A 31 6.61 24.48 6.12
C LYS A 31 7.13 24.03 4.76
N ILE A 32 7.87 24.91 4.10
CA ILE A 32 8.61 24.55 2.91
C ILE A 32 9.79 23.68 3.36
N THR A 33 9.83 22.44 2.90
CA THR A 33 10.95 21.52 3.16
C THR A 33 12.22 21.99 2.46
N VAL A 34 13.38 21.46 2.86
CA VAL A 34 14.67 21.71 2.17
C VAL A 34 14.60 21.36 0.68
N PHE A 35 13.68 20.47 0.29
CA PHE A 35 13.41 20.11 -1.09
C PHE A 35 12.43 21.08 -1.79
N GLY A 36 11.98 22.18 -1.19
CA GLY A 36 11.02 23.10 -1.82
C GLY A 36 9.60 22.53 -1.95
N LEU A 37 9.32 21.37 -1.35
CA LEU A 37 7.96 20.82 -1.23
C LEU A 37 7.30 21.39 0.02
N GLU A 38 6.05 21.85 -0.09
CA GLU A 38 5.24 22.15 1.09
C GLU A 38 4.95 20.86 1.85
N LYS A 39 5.35 20.79 3.11
CA LYS A 39 4.98 19.71 4.02
C LYS A 39 4.21 20.31 5.18
N ALA A 40 3.03 19.79 5.46
CA ALA A 40 2.35 20.07 6.72
C ALA A 40 3.27 19.65 7.88
N ASN A 41 3.41 20.50 8.89
CA ASN A 41 4.09 20.09 10.12
C ASN A 41 3.35 18.86 10.69
N GLN A 42 4.08 17.90 11.25
CA GLN A 42 3.47 16.71 11.86
C GLN A 42 2.69 17.06 13.14
N ASP A 43 3.03 18.19 13.77
CA ASP A 43 2.36 18.68 14.96
C ASP A 43 1.06 19.40 14.59
N ILE A 44 -0.03 18.97 15.23
CA ILE A 44 -1.32 19.67 15.19
C ILE A 44 -1.25 20.79 16.25
N TYR A 45 -1.28 22.03 15.79
CA TYR A 45 -1.30 23.19 16.67
C TYR A 45 -2.68 23.31 17.31
N ASN A 46 -2.77 23.71 18.58
CA ASN A 46 -4.04 23.87 19.29
C ASN A 46 -4.93 22.61 19.28
N ALA A 47 -4.33 21.42 19.32
CA ALA A 47 -5.03 20.13 19.18
C ALA A 47 -6.22 19.99 20.13
N SER A 48 -6.10 20.42 21.39
CA SER A 48 -7.19 20.33 22.38
C SER A 48 -8.46 21.10 21.98
N PHE A 49 -8.30 22.27 21.35
CA PHE A 49 -9.45 23.04 20.86
C PHE A 49 -10.07 22.39 19.62
N LEU A 50 -9.23 21.82 18.74
CA LEU A 50 -9.71 21.07 17.59
C LEU A 50 -10.51 19.84 18.04
N ASP A 51 -10.01 19.12 19.05
CA ASP A 51 -10.69 17.95 19.62
C ASP A 51 -12.06 18.34 20.20
N GLU A 52 -12.16 19.42 20.99
CA GLU A 52 -13.44 19.92 21.54
C GLU A 52 -14.44 20.28 20.42
N LEU A 53 -13.96 20.84 19.31
CA LEU A 53 -14.79 21.18 18.16
C LEU A 53 -15.28 19.92 17.44
N LEU A 54 -14.39 18.94 17.26
CA LEU A 54 -14.71 17.66 16.62
C LEU A 54 -15.68 16.84 17.47
N GLU A 55 -15.53 16.81 18.80
CA GLU A 55 -16.45 16.10 19.70
C GLU A 55 -17.92 16.54 19.56
N LYS A 56 -18.15 17.81 19.23
CA LYS A 56 -19.51 18.36 19.04
C LYS A 56 -20.16 17.94 17.72
N THR A 57 -19.38 17.45 16.75
CA THR A 57 -19.84 17.30 15.35
C THR A 57 -19.47 15.96 14.70
N VAL A 58 -18.48 15.24 15.23
CA VAL A 58 -17.93 14.00 14.68
C VAL A 58 -18.09 12.89 15.71
N ILE A 59 -18.76 11.81 15.29
CA ILE A 59 -18.86 10.58 16.07
C ILE A 59 -17.92 9.56 15.43
N THR A 60 -16.84 9.21 16.13
CA THR A 60 -15.91 8.15 15.72
C THR A 60 -16.15 6.93 16.61
N LYS A 61 -16.31 5.75 16.00
CA LYS A 61 -16.35 4.47 16.70
C LYS A 61 -15.25 3.57 16.16
N ASN A 62 -14.56 2.88 17.05
CA ASN A 62 -13.56 1.90 16.63
C ASN A 62 -14.25 0.66 16.06
N PHE A 63 -13.63 0.03 15.07
CA PHE A 63 -14.20 -1.17 14.45
C PHE A 63 -14.42 -2.30 15.46
N GLU A 64 -13.46 -2.53 16.36
CA GLU A 64 -13.59 -3.54 17.42
C GLU A 64 -14.74 -3.22 18.39
N GLU A 65 -15.03 -1.94 18.67
CA GLU A 65 -16.18 -1.52 19.51
C GLU A 65 -17.52 -1.80 18.83
N VAL A 66 -17.61 -1.54 17.52
CA VAL A 66 -18.82 -1.80 16.73
C VAL A 66 -19.10 -3.29 16.63
N VAL A 67 -18.05 -4.09 16.45
CA VAL A 67 -18.17 -5.55 16.31
C VAL A 67 -18.28 -6.25 17.67
N GLY A 68 -17.80 -5.63 18.75
CA GLY A 68 -17.78 -6.20 20.11
C GLY A 68 -16.76 -7.32 20.31
N ARG A 69 -15.91 -7.60 19.32
CA ARG A 69 -14.87 -8.64 19.37
C ARG A 69 -13.76 -8.37 18.35
N LYS A 70 -12.57 -8.89 18.63
CA LYS A 70 -11.45 -8.87 17.70
C LYS A 70 -11.60 -9.95 16.63
N ILE A 71 -11.87 -9.54 15.39
CA ILE A 71 -12.10 -10.47 14.26
C ILE A 71 -10.93 -10.56 13.28
N TYR A 72 -9.83 -9.87 13.53
CA TYR A 72 -8.65 -9.94 12.68
C TYR A 72 -7.34 -9.72 13.43
N LYS A 73 -6.24 -10.17 12.84
CA LYS A 73 -4.89 -9.82 13.26
C LYS A 73 -3.97 -9.68 12.05
N ILE A 74 -3.10 -8.68 12.13
CA ILE A 74 -2.03 -8.44 11.18
C ILE A 74 -0.78 -9.15 11.69
N TYR A 75 -0.13 -9.91 10.80
CA TYR A 75 1.11 -10.62 11.03
C TYR A 75 2.16 -10.11 10.06
N GLN A 76 3.41 -10.04 10.52
CA GLN A 76 4.55 -9.75 9.67
C GLN A 76 5.22 -11.07 9.29
N GLY A 77 5.21 -11.40 8.01
CA GLY A 77 5.94 -12.54 7.46
C GLY A 77 7.27 -12.06 6.87
N THR A 78 8.37 -12.31 7.57
CA THR A 78 9.70 -11.92 7.08
C THR A 78 10.28 -12.96 6.12
N CYS A 79 11.12 -12.48 5.22
CA CYS A 79 11.99 -13.28 4.36
C CYS A 79 13.32 -12.56 4.14
N SER A 80 14.40 -13.33 4.03
CA SER A 80 15.72 -12.79 3.72
C SER A 80 15.95 -12.85 2.21
N PHE A 81 16.66 -11.86 1.66
CA PHE A 81 17.06 -11.87 0.25
C PHE A 81 17.92 -13.10 -0.06
N SER A 82 17.75 -13.69 -1.25
CA SER A 82 18.78 -14.57 -1.82
C SER A 82 20.03 -13.76 -2.17
N GLU A 83 21.16 -14.43 -2.40
CA GLU A 83 22.40 -13.74 -2.78
C GLU A 83 22.21 -12.90 -4.06
N ARG A 84 21.43 -13.39 -5.03
CA ARG A 84 21.13 -12.63 -6.25
C ARG A 84 20.23 -11.42 -5.98
N GLU A 85 19.17 -11.58 -5.20
CA GLU A 85 18.28 -10.46 -4.86
C GLU A 85 19.03 -9.38 -4.07
N LYS A 86 19.92 -9.82 -3.16
CA LYS A 86 20.78 -8.95 -2.37
C LYS A 86 21.75 -8.17 -3.25
N GLU A 87 22.28 -8.79 -4.30
CA GLU A 87 23.10 -8.10 -5.28
C GLU A 87 22.32 -7.02 -6.05
N VAL A 88 21.13 -7.35 -6.57
CA VAL A 88 20.26 -6.37 -7.24
C VAL A 88 19.92 -5.21 -6.31
N TYR A 89 19.55 -5.50 -5.07
CA TYR A 89 19.26 -4.49 -4.06
C TYR A 89 20.50 -3.62 -3.75
N ARG A 90 21.67 -4.23 -3.61
CA ARG A 90 22.95 -3.53 -3.38
C ARG A 90 23.31 -2.61 -4.54
N ILE A 91 23.11 -3.02 -5.79
CA ILE A 91 23.37 -2.19 -6.98
C ILE A 91 22.43 -0.98 -6.96
N ALA A 92 21.16 -1.15 -6.62
CA ALA A 92 20.22 -0.04 -6.49
C ALA A 92 20.56 0.94 -5.34
N VAL A 93 21.22 0.47 -4.29
CA VAL A 93 21.71 1.33 -3.19
C VAL A 93 23.01 2.05 -3.57
N LYS A 94 24.02 1.32 -4.07
CA LYS A 94 25.39 1.84 -4.25
C LYS A 94 25.64 2.46 -5.63
N GLU A 95 24.96 1.97 -6.66
CA GLU A 95 25.23 2.31 -8.06
C GLU A 95 24.01 2.93 -8.74
N PHE A 96 23.12 3.53 -7.94
CA PHE A 96 21.87 4.13 -8.42
C PHE A 96 22.08 5.05 -9.63
N ASP A 97 23.10 5.92 -9.59
CA ASP A 97 23.35 6.87 -10.69
C ASP A 97 23.60 6.19 -12.03
N LYS A 98 24.26 5.03 -12.02
CA LYS A 98 24.56 4.27 -13.24
C LYS A 98 23.31 3.65 -13.83
N ILE A 99 22.43 3.13 -12.98
CA ILE A 99 21.23 2.39 -13.40
C ILE A 99 19.99 3.29 -13.56
N ARG A 100 19.97 4.49 -12.97
CA ARG A 100 18.82 5.40 -12.91
C ARG A 100 18.16 5.61 -14.27
N ARG A 101 18.97 5.78 -15.32
CA ARG A 101 18.49 6.04 -16.69
C ARG A 101 17.74 4.87 -17.32
N LYS A 102 17.91 3.64 -16.81
CA LYS A 102 17.11 2.48 -17.25
C LYS A 102 15.68 2.52 -16.71
N TYR A 103 15.46 3.19 -15.57
CA TYR A 103 14.19 3.17 -14.85
C TYR A 103 13.42 4.49 -14.92
N PHE A 104 14.09 5.62 -15.09
CA PHE A 104 13.48 6.95 -15.04
C PHE A 104 13.95 7.83 -16.20
N ALA A 105 13.00 8.52 -16.83
CA ALA A 105 13.29 9.54 -17.83
C ALA A 105 13.95 10.78 -17.20
N ALA A 106 14.82 11.45 -17.95
CA ALA A 106 15.39 12.72 -17.55
C ALA A 106 14.35 13.85 -17.67
N TYR A 107 14.24 14.71 -16.66
CA TYR A 107 13.25 15.80 -16.65
C TYR A 107 13.72 17.07 -17.39
N GLY A 108 14.92 17.07 -17.96
CA GLY A 108 15.47 18.20 -18.72
C GLY A 108 15.84 19.43 -17.86
N ASN A 109 15.73 19.33 -16.53
CA ASN A 109 16.11 20.38 -15.57
C ASN A 109 16.96 19.77 -14.45
N ALA A 110 18.25 20.13 -14.40
CA ALA A 110 19.23 19.57 -13.47
C ALA A 110 18.86 19.76 -11.99
N ARG A 111 18.22 20.87 -11.63
CA ARG A 111 17.79 21.15 -10.25
C ARG A 111 16.63 20.26 -9.83
N LYS A 112 15.63 20.10 -10.70
CA LYS A 112 14.51 19.16 -10.46
C LYS A 112 15.00 17.71 -10.45
N ASP A 113 15.88 17.34 -11.38
CA ASP A 113 16.43 15.98 -11.45
C ASP A 113 17.24 15.61 -10.20
N SER A 114 18.02 16.55 -9.65
CA SER A 114 18.77 16.33 -8.42
C SER A 114 17.84 16.17 -7.20
N MET A 115 16.76 16.95 -7.17
CA MET A 115 15.76 16.90 -6.10
C MET A 115 14.96 15.60 -6.08
N PHE A 116 14.65 15.02 -7.24
CA PHE A 116 13.92 13.75 -7.33
C PHE A 116 14.80 12.50 -7.20
N ARG A 117 16.13 12.66 -7.18
CA ARG A 117 17.08 11.56 -7.15
C ARG A 117 16.85 10.60 -5.98
N ILE A 118 16.71 11.13 -4.76
CA ILE A 118 16.44 10.32 -3.56
C ILE A 118 15.10 9.61 -3.69
N LEU A 119 14.04 10.34 -4.08
CA LEU A 119 12.71 9.75 -4.23
C LEU A 119 12.70 8.61 -5.25
N GLN A 120 13.37 8.78 -6.38
CA GLN A 120 13.49 7.75 -7.41
C GLN A 120 14.26 6.52 -6.92
N GLN A 121 15.31 6.72 -6.12
CA GLN A 121 16.02 5.61 -5.49
C GLN A 121 15.11 4.85 -4.52
N LEU A 122 14.37 5.55 -3.65
CA LEU A 122 13.43 4.92 -2.72
C LEU A 122 12.32 4.13 -3.47
N LEU A 123 11.78 4.70 -4.55
CA LEU A 123 10.77 4.04 -5.39
C LEU A 123 11.33 2.79 -6.07
N LEU A 124 12.59 2.83 -6.53
CA LEU A 124 13.25 1.68 -7.12
C LEU A 124 13.51 0.58 -6.08
N LEU A 125 13.99 0.93 -4.89
CA LEU A 125 14.17 -0.04 -3.80
C LEU A 125 12.86 -0.72 -3.43
N LEU A 126 11.75 0.03 -3.35
CA LEU A 126 10.42 -0.54 -3.16
C LEU A 126 9.94 -1.37 -4.37
N LYS A 127 10.38 -1.06 -5.60
CA LYS A 127 10.13 -1.92 -6.77
C LYS A 127 10.83 -3.26 -6.64
N ILE A 128 12.10 -3.24 -6.27
CA ILE A 128 12.90 -4.44 -6.07
C ILE A 128 12.33 -5.27 -4.92
N CYS A 129 11.91 -4.64 -3.82
CA CYS A 129 11.29 -5.37 -2.71
C CYS A 129 9.94 -5.99 -3.08
N ALA A 130 9.17 -5.36 -3.97
CA ALA A 130 7.92 -5.93 -4.46
C ALA A 130 8.15 -7.21 -5.28
N ASP A 131 9.07 -7.12 -6.25
CA ASP A 131 9.49 -8.25 -7.05
C ASP A 131 10.88 -7.97 -7.67
N PRO A 132 11.95 -8.61 -7.14
CA PRO A 132 13.30 -8.46 -7.66
C PRO A 132 13.45 -8.91 -9.11
N SER A 133 12.63 -9.87 -9.57
CA SER A 133 12.73 -10.43 -10.93
C SER A 133 12.36 -9.43 -12.04
N LEU A 134 11.72 -8.32 -11.67
CA LEU A 134 11.37 -7.23 -12.58
C LEU A 134 12.48 -6.18 -12.72
N ALA A 135 13.58 -6.31 -11.99
CA ALA A 135 14.74 -5.43 -12.13
C ALA A 135 15.58 -5.85 -13.34
N TYR A 136 16.10 -4.88 -14.10
CA TYR A 136 17.02 -5.11 -15.22
C TYR A 136 18.29 -5.84 -14.80
N GLU A 137 18.70 -5.66 -13.55
CA GLU A 137 19.88 -6.29 -12.97
C GLU A 137 19.62 -7.74 -12.52
N TYR A 138 18.39 -8.26 -12.59
CA TYR A 138 18.10 -9.63 -12.20
C TYR A 138 18.35 -10.60 -13.38
N ASP A 139 19.50 -11.28 -13.37
CA ASP A 139 19.95 -12.18 -14.44
C ASP A 139 19.74 -13.66 -14.12
N SER A 140 18.70 -13.97 -13.35
CA SER A 140 18.38 -15.32 -12.92
C SER A 140 16.94 -15.68 -13.24
N ASN A 141 16.69 -16.96 -13.48
CA ASN A 141 15.34 -17.53 -13.56
C ASN A 141 14.81 -18.00 -12.20
N GLU A 142 15.58 -17.80 -11.12
CA GLU A 142 15.15 -18.15 -9.78
C GLU A 142 13.90 -17.38 -9.35
N VAL A 143 12.93 -18.11 -8.80
CA VAL A 143 11.74 -17.51 -8.19
C VAL A 143 12.16 -16.67 -6.98
N PRO A 144 11.71 -15.40 -6.89
CA PRO A 144 12.03 -14.56 -5.75
C PRO A 144 11.63 -15.16 -4.41
N THR A 145 12.41 -14.93 -3.36
CA THR A 145 12.20 -15.46 -2.01
C THR A 145 10.88 -14.99 -1.40
N LYS A 146 10.47 -13.73 -1.64
CA LYS A 146 9.15 -13.25 -1.23
C LYS A 146 8.00 -13.99 -1.93
N VAL A 147 8.14 -14.30 -3.22
CA VAL A 147 7.16 -15.12 -3.97
C VAL A 147 7.15 -16.56 -3.42
N LYS A 148 8.32 -17.16 -3.17
CA LYS A 148 8.44 -18.47 -2.51
C LYS A 148 7.74 -18.49 -1.15
N LYS A 149 7.86 -17.43 -0.36
CA LYS A 149 7.18 -17.29 0.94
C LYS A 149 5.66 -17.22 0.78
N ALA A 150 5.15 -16.46 -0.20
CA ALA A 150 3.73 -16.42 -0.53
C ALA A 150 3.20 -17.81 -0.95
N ILE A 151 3.94 -18.53 -1.81
CA ILE A 151 3.61 -19.91 -2.20
C ILE A 151 3.56 -20.83 -0.98
N ARG A 152 4.53 -20.73 -0.06
CA ARG A 152 4.54 -21.53 1.18
C ARG A 152 3.30 -21.26 2.05
N LEU A 153 2.89 -20.00 2.20
CA LEU A 153 1.65 -19.66 2.91
C LEU A 153 0.42 -20.26 2.21
N LEU A 154 0.35 -20.18 0.89
CA LEU A 154 -0.74 -20.76 0.10
C LEU A 154 -0.81 -22.28 0.21
N GLN A 155 0.33 -22.97 0.34
CA GLN A 155 0.40 -24.41 0.59
C GLN A 155 -0.11 -24.77 2.00
N MET A 156 0.25 -23.98 3.02
CA MET A 156 -0.30 -24.14 4.38
C MET A 156 -1.81 -23.92 4.40
N TRP A 157 -2.31 -23.01 3.55
CA TRP A 157 -3.72 -22.67 3.39
C TRP A 157 -4.35 -23.32 2.15
N LYS A 158 -4.06 -24.61 1.94
CA LYS A 158 -4.49 -25.37 0.74
C LYS A 158 -6.01 -25.46 0.54
N TYR A 159 -6.79 -25.39 1.63
CA TYR A 159 -8.26 -25.49 1.60
C TYR A 159 -8.96 -24.15 1.87
N GLU A 160 -8.21 -23.07 1.97
CA GLU A 160 -8.75 -21.74 2.29
C GLU A 160 -8.85 -20.90 1.02
N LYS A 161 -9.79 -19.96 0.99
CA LYS A 161 -9.73 -18.85 0.03
C LYS A 161 -8.68 -17.85 0.50
N VAL A 162 -7.84 -17.38 -0.43
CA VAL A 162 -6.73 -16.47 -0.11
C VAL A 162 -6.73 -15.27 -1.06
N ALA A 163 -6.62 -14.06 -0.53
CA ALA A 163 -6.40 -12.86 -1.32
C ALA A 163 -4.92 -12.44 -1.28
N ILE A 164 -4.40 -11.98 -2.42
CA ILE A 164 -3.06 -11.42 -2.58
C ILE A 164 -3.20 -10.03 -3.20
N GLY A 165 -2.74 -9.03 -2.45
CA GLY A 165 -2.83 -7.61 -2.82
C GLY A 165 -1.47 -7.01 -3.18
N VAL A 166 -1.22 -6.80 -4.47
CA VAL A 166 -0.03 -6.12 -4.99
C VAL A 166 -0.37 -4.70 -5.41
N ARG A 167 0.59 -3.83 -5.71
CA ARG A 167 0.31 -2.43 -6.11
C ARG A 167 0.46 -2.20 -7.59
N ARG A 168 1.41 -2.89 -8.22
CA ARG A 168 1.75 -2.69 -9.63
C ARG A 168 1.24 -3.84 -10.47
N ILE A 169 0.75 -3.50 -11.67
CA ILE A 169 0.26 -4.49 -12.64
C ILE A 169 1.39 -5.44 -13.04
N GLU A 170 2.60 -4.93 -13.28
CA GLU A 170 3.78 -5.76 -13.60
C GLU A 170 4.09 -6.80 -12.52
N VAL A 171 3.95 -6.42 -11.24
CA VAL A 171 4.13 -7.32 -10.09
C VAL A 171 3.00 -8.35 -10.04
N ALA A 172 1.77 -7.92 -10.30
CA ALA A 172 0.61 -8.80 -10.40
C ALA A 172 0.79 -9.85 -11.50
N ASP A 173 1.21 -9.43 -12.70
CA ASP A 173 1.48 -10.32 -13.84
C ASP A 173 2.62 -11.32 -13.53
N SER A 174 3.64 -10.87 -12.79
CA SER A 174 4.72 -11.74 -12.32
C SER A 174 4.25 -12.79 -11.30
N TYR A 175 3.55 -12.36 -10.25
CA TYR A 175 2.96 -13.27 -9.27
C TYR A 175 2.01 -14.26 -9.93
N TYR A 176 1.18 -13.83 -10.87
CA TYR A 176 0.27 -14.72 -11.60
C TYR A 176 1.01 -15.87 -12.30
N ARG A 177 2.14 -15.58 -12.96
CA ARG A 177 2.97 -16.60 -13.64
C ARG A 177 3.49 -17.64 -12.65
N TYR A 178 4.09 -17.21 -11.55
CA TYR A 178 4.63 -18.12 -10.53
C TYR A 178 3.53 -18.93 -9.83
N LEU A 179 2.40 -18.30 -9.51
CA LEU A 179 1.29 -18.99 -8.86
C LEU A 179 0.64 -20.03 -9.77
N LYS A 180 0.49 -19.74 -11.06
CA LYS A 180 -0.07 -20.69 -12.03
C LYS A 180 0.83 -21.92 -12.20
N GLN A 181 2.15 -21.74 -12.15
CA GLN A 181 3.10 -22.85 -12.15
C GLN A 181 3.06 -23.66 -10.85
N ALA A 182 2.95 -22.98 -9.70
CA ALA A 182 2.95 -23.64 -8.40
C ALA A 182 1.63 -24.36 -8.06
N PHE A 183 0.49 -23.89 -8.60
CA PHE A 183 -0.84 -24.41 -8.30
C PHE A 183 -1.69 -24.60 -9.58
N PRO A 184 -1.39 -25.61 -10.41
CA PRO A 184 -2.13 -25.85 -11.66
C PRO A 184 -3.62 -26.16 -11.43
N GLU A 185 -3.96 -26.83 -10.32
CA GLU A 185 -5.32 -27.25 -9.98
C GLU A 185 -6.12 -26.21 -9.19
N ARG A 186 -5.48 -25.16 -8.68
CA ARG A 186 -6.14 -24.17 -7.83
C ARG A 186 -6.53 -22.96 -8.67
N GLN A 187 -7.82 -22.63 -8.68
CA GLN A 187 -8.30 -21.53 -9.51
C GLN A 187 -7.77 -20.17 -9.02
N ILE A 188 -7.11 -19.43 -9.93
CA ILE A 188 -6.59 -18.09 -9.68
C ILE A 188 -7.49 -17.07 -10.36
N PHE A 189 -8.07 -16.17 -9.57
CA PHE A 189 -8.90 -15.06 -9.98
C PHE A 189 -8.05 -13.80 -10.05
N TYR A 190 -7.91 -13.22 -11.25
CA TYR A 190 -7.01 -12.10 -11.51
C TYR A 190 -7.78 -10.80 -11.76
N ILE A 191 -7.51 -9.75 -10.98
CA ILE A 191 -8.19 -8.44 -11.11
C ILE A 191 -7.20 -7.27 -11.05
N THR A 192 -7.00 -6.59 -12.17
CA THR A 192 -6.22 -5.33 -12.24
C THR A 192 -7.10 -4.15 -12.67
N GLY A 193 -6.70 -2.94 -12.27
CA GLY A 193 -7.51 -1.72 -12.35
C GLY A 193 -7.77 -1.20 -13.78
N ASP A 194 -6.94 -1.62 -14.73
CA ASP A 194 -6.84 -1.14 -16.10
C ASP A 194 -7.60 -2.00 -17.12
N LYS A 195 -7.79 -3.30 -16.85
CA LYS A 195 -8.27 -4.27 -17.87
C LYS A 195 -9.71 -4.75 -17.69
N VAL A 196 -10.29 -4.58 -16.50
CA VAL A 196 -11.55 -5.26 -16.14
C VAL A 196 -12.62 -4.24 -15.73
N PRO A 197 -13.75 -4.11 -16.46
CA PRO A 197 -14.88 -3.28 -16.05
C PRO A 197 -15.48 -3.73 -14.73
N CYS A 198 -16.10 -2.81 -13.96
CA CYS A 198 -16.66 -3.08 -12.63
C CYS A 198 -17.60 -4.31 -12.59
N LYS A 199 -18.53 -4.43 -13.55
CA LYS A 199 -19.44 -5.59 -13.65
C LYS A 199 -18.69 -6.92 -13.81
N GLN A 200 -17.58 -6.94 -14.53
CA GLN A 200 -16.76 -8.14 -14.69
C GLN A 200 -15.98 -8.46 -13.42
N ARG A 201 -15.50 -7.45 -12.67
CA ARG A 201 -14.87 -7.66 -11.35
C ARG A 201 -15.85 -8.32 -10.37
N GLN A 202 -17.10 -7.87 -10.34
CA GLN A 202 -18.16 -8.48 -9.52
C GLN A 202 -18.39 -9.95 -9.90
N ARG A 203 -18.48 -10.27 -11.20
CA ARG A 203 -18.61 -11.67 -11.67
C ARG A 203 -17.41 -12.54 -11.26
N ILE A 204 -16.20 -12.01 -11.29
CA ILE A 204 -15.00 -12.72 -10.84
C ILE A 204 -15.10 -13.05 -9.35
N VAL A 205 -15.53 -12.09 -8.53
CA VAL A 205 -15.76 -12.31 -7.09
C VAL A 205 -16.89 -13.30 -6.83
N GLU A 206 -17.99 -13.25 -7.58
CA GLU A 206 -19.05 -14.25 -7.48
C GLU A 206 -18.57 -15.66 -7.82
N LYS A 207 -17.67 -15.80 -8.80
CA LYS A 207 -17.05 -17.09 -9.11
C LYS A 207 -16.10 -17.53 -7.99
N LEU A 208 -15.29 -16.63 -7.44
CA LEU A 208 -14.44 -16.91 -6.27
C LEU A 208 -15.27 -17.46 -5.11
N ARG A 209 -16.43 -16.84 -4.82
CA ARG A 209 -17.33 -17.28 -3.75
C ARG A 209 -17.77 -18.74 -3.88
N LYS A 210 -17.94 -19.22 -5.12
CA LYS A 210 -18.35 -20.60 -5.43
C LYS A 210 -17.23 -21.63 -5.33
N THR A 211 -15.97 -21.20 -5.22
CA THR A 211 -14.83 -22.11 -5.01
C THR A 211 -14.66 -22.41 -3.53
N GLU A 212 -14.00 -23.51 -3.20
CA GLU A 212 -13.63 -23.79 -1.80
C GLU A 212 -12.30 -23.13 -1.42
N ASN A 213 -11.33 -23.15 -2.33
CA ASN A 213 -9.96 -22.72 -2.05
C ASN A 213 -9.38 -21.72 -3.08
N GLY A 214 -10.20 -20.94 -3.78
CA GLY A 214 -9.70 -20.02 -4.82
C GLY A 214 -8.69 -18.97 -4.32
N ILE A 215 -7.78 -18.54 -5.21
CA ILE A 215 -6.82 -17.46 -4.95
C ILE A 215 -7.29 -16.20 -5.68
N LEU A 216 -7.50 -15.10 -4.96
CA LEU A 216 -7.73 -13.79 -5.56
C LEU A 216 -6.42 -13.01 -5.64
N LEU A 217 -5.87 -12.82 -6.83
CA LEU A 217 -4.74 -11.93 -7.08
C LEU A 217 -5.24 -10.61 -7.65
N SER A 218 -4.96 -9.51 -6.96
CA SER A 218 -5.47 -8.19 -7.37
C SER A 218 -4.49 -7.07 -7.08
N THR A 219 -4.57 -5.99 -7.86
CA THR A 219 -3.95 -4.73 -7.45
C THR A 219 -4.77 -4.11 -6.31
N GLN A 220 -4.11 -3.50 -5.32
CA GLN A 220 -4.77 -2.96 -4.13
C GLN A 220 -5.84 -1.91 -4.49
N GLN A 221 -5.66 -1.20 -5.61
CA GLN A 221 -6.58 -0.17 -6.10
C GLN A 221 -7.70 -0.71 -7.00
N SER A 222 -7.68 -1.99 -7.41
CA SER A 222 -8.67 -2.52 -8.36
C SER A 222 -9.98 -2.97 -7.70
N LEU A 223 -9.96 -3.25 -6.40
CA LEU A 223 -11.17 -3.61 -5.66
C LEU A 223 -11.96 -2.35 -5.32
N SER A 224 -13.13 -2.20 -5.96
CA SER A 224 -13.99 -1.04 -5.70
C SER A 224 -14.62 -1.12 -4.33
N GLU A 225 -15.07 0.02 -3.80
CA GLU A 225 -15.56 0.08 -2.42
C GLU A 225 -16.80 -0.77 -2.17
N SER A 226 -17.60 -0.92 -3.22
CA SER A 226 -18.82 -1.71 -3.28
C SER A 226 -18.58 -3.23 -3.35
N MET A 227 -17.34 -3.69 -3.50
CA MET A 227 -17.03 -5.12 -3.54
C MET A 227 -16.81 -5.64 -2.12
N ASN A 228 -17.82 -6.35 -1.60
CA ASN A 228 -17.75 -7.03 -0.32
C ASN A 228 -17.28 -8.46 -0.53
N ILE A 229 -16.16 -8.86 0.07
CA ILE A 229 -15.58 -10.21 -0.08
C ILE A 229 -15.31 -10.80 1.31
N ASP A 230 -16.39 -11.03 2.06
CA ASP A 230 -16.33 -11.46 3.46
C ASP A 230 -16.07 -12.97 3.64
N ASP A 231 -15.98 -13.73 2.56
CA ASP A 231 -15.72 -15.18 2.54
C ASP A 231 -14.24 -15.54 2.35
N VAL A 232 -13.35 -14.54 2.26
CA VAL A 232 -11.90 -14.74 2.24
C VAL A 232 -11.33 -14.44 3.63
N ASP A 233 -10.71 -15.43 4.26
CA ASP A 233 -10.18 -15.32 5.62
C ASP A 233 -8.68 -15.04 5.69
N LYS A 234 -7.95 -15.29 4.60
CA LYS A 234 -6.50 -15.13 4.54
C LYS A 234 -6.13 -14.07 3.50
N ILE A 235 -5.36 -13.07 3.90
CA ILE A 235 -4.95 -11.94 3.06
C ILE A 235 -3.42 -11.84 3.12
N ILE A 236 -2.77 -11.77 1.96
CA ILE A 236 -1.32 -11.58 1.83
C ILE A 236 -1.06 -10.26 1.11
N LEU A 237 -0.22 -9.42 1.69
CA LEU A 237 0.21 -8.16 1.11
C LEU A 237 1.73 -8.19 0.93
N PRO A 238 2.22 -8.54 -0.27
CA PRO A 238 3.65 -8.56 -0.58
C PRO A 238 4.23 -7.17 -0.93
N GLU A 239 3.39 -6.19 -1.24
CA GLU A 239 3.80 -4.81 -1.51
C GLU A 239 3.26 -3.86 -0.46
N LEU A 240 4.17 -3.25 0.32
CA LEU A 240 3.82 -2.24 1.30
C LEU A 240 3.61 -0.84 0.69
N HIS A 241 2.98 0.02 1.48
CA HIS A 241 2.75 1.43 1.19
C HIS A 241 3.18 2.29 2.38
N TYR A 242 3.82 3.43 2.13
CA TYR A 242 4.02 4.49 3.14
C TYR A 242 2.71 5.06 3.74
N ASN A 243 1.56 4.69 3.20
CA ASN A 243 0.26 5.14 3.62
C ASN A 243 -0.50 3.91 4.09
N HIS A 244 -0.46 3.66 5.40
CA HIS A 244 -1.16 2.54 6.01
C HIS A 244 -2.65 2.55 5.68
N ALA A 245 -3.28 3.72 5.57
CA ALA A 245 -4.70 3.84 5.27
C ALA A 245 -5.07 3.22 3.91
N ALA A 246 -4.18 3.30 2.90
CA ALA A 246 -4.44 2.69 1.60
C ALA A 246 -4.40 1.15 1.66
N MET A 247 -3.46 0.59 2.42
CA MET A 247 -3.40 -0.87 2.65
C MET A 247 -4.59 -1.33 3.50
N GLU A 248 -4.97 -0.53 4.49
CA GLU A 248 -6.13 -0.74 5.34
C GLU A 248 -7.42 -0.79 4.53
N GLN A 249 -7.65 0.20 3.67
CA GLN A 249 -8.79 0.20 2.75
C GLN A 249 -8.86 -1.07 1.89
N TYR A 250 -7.72 -1.65 1.51
CA TYR A 250 -7.70 -2.90 0.76
C TYR A 250 -8.08 -4.10 1.62
N TYR A 251 -7.40 -4.33 2.75
CA TYR A 251 -7.68 -5.54 3.54
C TYR A 251 -9.05 -5.48 4.24
N PHE A 252 -9.58 -4.29 4.55
CA PHE A 252 -10.96 -4.11 5.04
C PHE A 252 -12.04 -4.37 3.98
N ARG A 253 -11.69 -4.62 2.71
CA ARG A 253 -12.65 -5.22 1.76
C ARG A 253 -13.06 -6.65 2.16
N PHE A 254 -12.17 -7.34 2.88
CA PHE A 254 -12.35 -8.71 3.36
C PHE A 254 -12.77 -8.81 4.83
N ILE A 255 -12.54 -7.76 5.62
CA ILE A 255 -12.86 -7.69 7.05
C ILE A 255 -14.13 -6.83 7.21
N ARG A 256 -15.27 -7.48 7.47
CA ARG A 256 -16.56 -6.81 7.64
C ARG A 256 -17.10 -7.06 9.05
N TYR A 257 -17.95 -6.17 9.54
CA TYR A 257 -18.59 -6.35 10.85
C TYR A 257 -19.46 -7.63 10.90
N THR A 258 -19.95 -8.08 9.74
CA THR A 258 -20.68 -9.35 9.55
C THR A 258 -19.79 -10.58 9.48
N SER A 259 -18.46 -10.42 9.43
CA SER A 259 -17.54 -11.55 9.31
C SER A 259 -17.62 -12.44 10.54
N ARG A 260 -17.86 -13.74 10.30
CA ARG A 260 -17.95 -14.75 11.35
C ARG A 260 -16.60 -15.31 11.74
N ASN A 261 -15.75 -15.52 10.74
CA ASN A 261 -14.43 -16.13 10.89
C ASN A 261 -13.36 -15.08 11.18
N PHE A 262 -12.30 -15.53 11.85
CA PHE A 262 -11.13 -14.72 12.14
C PHE A 262 -10.27 -14.50 10.90
N LYS A 263 -10.00 -13.24 10.59
CA LYS A 263 -9.24 -12.82 9.41
C LYS A 263 -7.74 -12.71 9.73
N GLN A 264 -6.91 -13.31 8.90
CA GLN A 264 -5.45 -13.24 9.02
C GLN A 264 -4.90 -12.40 7.87
N VAL A 265 -4.30 -11.26 8.21
CA VAL A 265 -3.62 -10.39 7.24
C VAL A 265 -2.11 -10.56 7.42
N VAL A 266 -1.39 -10.92 6.37
CA VAL A 266 0.06 -11.15 6.41
C VAL A 266 0.75 -10.14 5.50
N PHE A 267 1.57 -9.28 6.10
CA PHE A 267 2.47 -8.40 5.37
C PHE A 267 3.77 -9.13 5.11
N LEU A 268 4.14 -9.33 3.84
CA LEU A 268 5.41 -9.97 3.49
C LEU A 268 6.49 -8.93 3.27
N ILE A 269 7.54 -8.99 4.08
CA ILE A 269 8.62 -8.00 4.09
C ILE A 269 9.99 -8.66 3.95
N TYR A 270 10.88 -7.96 3.25
CA TYR A 270 12.29 -8.30 3.23
C TYR A 270 13.01 -7.80 4.48
N GLU A 271 13.73 -8.69 5.15
CA GLU A 271 14.64 -8.35 6.24
C GLU A 271 15.78 -7.47 5.70
N ASN A 272 16.24 -6.52 6.52
CA ASN A 272 17.32 -5.59 6.14
C ASN A 272 17.04 -4.79 4.86
N SER A 273 15.76 -4.53 4.56
CA SER A 273 15.32 -3.70 3.45
C SER A 273 14.65 -2.42 3.94
N ILE A 274 14.37 -1.51 3.01
CA ILE A 274 13.60 -0.29 3.27
C ILE A 274 12.18 -0.58 3.81
N GLU A 275 11.63 -1.77 3.54
CA GLU A 275 10.28 -2.14 3.98
C GLU A 275 10.15 -2.25 5.50
N VAL A 276 11.25 -2.46 6.23
CA VAL A 276 11.24 -2.49 7.71
C VAL A 276 10.99 -1.11 8.31
N THR A 277 11.27 -0.05 7.55
CA THR A 277 11.05 1.34 7.95
C THR A 277 9.72 1.92 7.45
N CYS A 278 8.92 1.12 6.73
CA CYS A 278 7.67 1.54 6.11
C CYS A 278 6.44 1.38 7.00
#